data_AF-A0A8T3W508-F1
#
_entry.id   AF-A0A8T3W508-F1
#
_cell.length_a   1.000
_cell.length_b   1.000
_cell.length_c   1.000
_cell.angle_alpha   90.00
_cell.angle_beta   90.00
_cell.angle_gamma   90.00
#
_symmetry.space_group_name_H-M   'P 1'
#
loop_
_entity.id
_entity.type
_entity.pdbx_description
1 polymer ?
#
loop_
_entity_poly.entity_id
_entity_poly.type
_entity_poly.pdbx_seq_one_letter_code
_entity_poly.pdbx_strand_id
1 'polypeptide(L)' 'MTNEERRNKFNEIKLELIKARVNAAKNGSSKTREAKKIIARMFTLDKSDKNDLSKT' A
#
# COMPACT_ATOMS: atom_id res chain seq x y z
N MET A 1 8.84 -5.69 11.72
CA MET A 1 7.59 -6.15 11.07
C MET A 1 7.92 -7.37 10.24
N THR A 2 7.30 -8.51 10.52
CA THR A 2 7.50 -9.75 9.76
C THR A 2 6.93 -9.61 8.35
N ASN A 3 7.31 -10.51 7.44
CA ASN A 3 6.73 -10.55 6.09
C ASN A 3 5.22 -10.82 6.12
N GLU A 4 4.73 -11.52 7.15
CA GLU A 4 3.31 -11.76 7.35
C GLU A 4 2.57 -10.51 7.81
N GLU A 5 3.07 -9.83 8.83
CA GLU A 5 2.52 -8.56 9.31
C GLU A 5 2.47 -7.51 8.18
N ARG A 6 3.53 -7.47 7.35
CA ARG A 6 3.60 -6.60 6.17
C ARG A 6 2.50 -6.91 5.16
N ARG A 7 2.28 -8.19 4.84
CA ARG A 7 1.21 -8.63 3.92
C ARG A 7 -0.18 -8.33 4.46
N ASN A 8 -0.40 -8.53 5.76
CA ASN A 8 -1.67 -8.21 6.40
C ASN A 8 -1.97 -6.71 6.33
N LYS A 9 -0.99 -5.87 6.71
CA LYS A 9 -1.07 -4.40 6.57
C LYS A 9 -1.37 -3.98 5.13
N PHE A 10 -0.73 -4.62 4.16
CA PHE A 10 -0.94 -4.31 2.75
C PHE A 10 -2.35 -4.66 2.26
N ASN A 11 -2.89 -5.79 2.71
CA ASN A 11 -4.26 -6.21 2.41
C ASN A 11 -5.30 -5.28 3.04
N GLU A 12 -5.07 -4.81 4.26
CA GLU A 12 -5.92 -3.80 4.92
C GLU A 12 -6.00 -2.51 4.09
N ILE A 13 -4.86 -1.98 3.64
CA ILE A 13 -4.81 -0.75 2.84
C ILE A 13 -5.46 -0.93 1.47
N LYS A 14 -5.36 -2.11 0.85
CA LYS A 14 -6.11 -2.43 -0.37
C LYS A 14 -7.62 -2.38 -0.14
N LEU A 15 -8.09 -2.90 0.99
CA LEU A 15 -9.51 -2.91 1.33
C LEU A 15 -10.02 -1.48 1.59
N GLU A 16 -9.22 -0.65 2.26
CA GLU A 16 -9.50 0.79 2.39
C GLU A 16 -9.54 1.51 1.03
N LEU A 17 -8.62 1.19 0.11
CA LEU A 17 -8.64 1.74 -1.24
C LEU A 17 -9.95 1.39 -1.97
N ILE A 18 -10.43 0.16 -1.85
CA ILE A 18 -11.70 -0.28 -2.46
C ILE A 18 -12.86 0.53 -1.86
N LYS A 19 -12.94 0.62 -0.53
CA LYS A 19 -13.97 1.42 0.16
C LYS A 19 -13.93 2.89 -0.25
N ALA A 20 -12.73 3.46 -0.38
CA ALA A 20 -12.54 4.84 -0.81
C ALA A 20 -12.98 5.05 -2.26
N ARG A 21 -12.70 4.09 -3.16
CA ARG A 21 -13.12 4.16 -4.57
C ARG A 21 -14.64 4.08 -4.71
N VAL A 22 -15.30 3.18 -3.99
CA VAL A 22 -16.77 3.04 -4.01
C VAL A 22 -17.44 4.32 -3.49
N ASN A 23 -16.84 4.97 -2.49
CA ASN A 23 -17.36 6.20 -1.90
C ASN A 23 -16.77 7.48 -2.52
N ALA A 24 -16.04 7.39 -3.65
CA ALA A 24 -15.31 8.54 -4.21
C ALA A 24 -16.26 9.67 -4.66
N ALA A 25 -17.48 9.33 -5.09
CA ALA A 25 -18.51 10.31 -5.43
C ALA A 25 -18.97 11.16 -4.23
N LYS A 26 -18.88 10.62 -3.00
CA LYS A 26 -19.32 11.29 -1.76
C LYS A 26 -18.17 11.96 -1.01
N ASN A 27 -16.98 11.36 -1.06
CA ASN A 27 -15.84 11.74 -0.20
C ASN A 27 -14.68 12.38 -0.98
N GLY A 28 -14.83 12.60 -2.29
CA GLY A 28 -13.77 13.09 -3.16
C GLY A 28 -12.64 12.08 -3.38
N SER A 29 -11.58 12.52 -4.10
CA SER A 29 -10.48 11.65 -4.54
C SER A 29 -9.27 11.63 -3.60
N SER A 30 -9.29 12.40 -2.50
CA SER A 30 -8.16 12.55 -1.56
C SER A 30 -7.79 11.22 -0.88
N LYS A 31 -8.77 10.53 -0.29
CA LYS A 31 -8.57 9.22 0.36
C LYS A 31 -8.05 8.16 -0.61
N THR A 32 -8.53 8.18 -1.86
CA THR A 32 -8.02 7.29 -2.91
C THR A 32 -6.56 7.60 -3.25
N ARG A 33 -6.18 8.88 -3.32
CA ARG A 33 -4.80 9.31 -3.61
C ARG A 33 -3.85 8.92 -2.48
N GLU A 34 -4.25 9.08 -1.23
CA GLU A 34 -3.44 8.70 -0.06
C GLU A 34 -3.21 7.20 0.02
N ALA A 35 -4.27 6.39 -0.10
CA ALA A 35 -4.15 4.93 -0.10
C ALA A 35 -3.21 4.43 -1.23
N LYS A 36 -3.31 5.02 -2.43
CA LYS A 36 -2.39 4.73 -3.55
C LYS A 36 -0.94 5.08 -3.23
N LYS A 37 -0.69 6.24 -2.59
CA LYS A 37 0.68 6.64 -2.17
C LYS A 37 1.26 5.67 -1.15
N ILE A 38 0.46 5.21 -0.19
CA ILE A 38 0.94 4.28 0.83
C ILE A 38 1.30 2.93 0.19
N ILE A 39 0.45 2.40 -0.68
CA ILE A 39 0.72 1.18 -1.46
C ILE A 39 2.01 1.33 -2.27
N ALA A 40 2.20 2.45 -2.97
CA ALA A 40 3.41 2.69 -3.75
C ALA A 40 4.67 2.72 -2.86
N ARG A 41 4.62 3.37 -1.70
CA ARG A 41 5.73 3.39 -0.73
C ARG A 41 6.07 2.00 -0.22
N MET A 42 5.07 1.18 0.09
CA MET A 42 5.28 -0.21 0.51
C MET A 42 5.97 -1.02 -0.59
N PHE A 43 5.53 -0.90 -1.84
CA PHE A 43 6.19 -1.55 -2.98
C PHE A 43 7.63 -1.08 -3.20
N THR A 44 7.90 0.21 -3.02
CA THR A 44 9.25 0.75 -3.14
C THR A 44 10.17 0.17 -2.07
N LEU A 45 9.72 0.14 -0.81
CA LEU A 45 10.47 -0.45 0.30
C LEU A 45 10.73 -1.94 0.09
N ASP A 46 9.71 -2.70 -0.33
CA ASP A 46 9.86 -4.13 -0.66
C ASP A 46 10.88 -4.40 -1.79
N LYS A 47 10.98 -3.48 -2.76
CA LYS A 47 11.97 -3.59 -3.84
C LYS A 47 13.36 -3.21 -3.37
N SER A 48 13.51 -2.19 -2.52
CA SER A 48 14.79 -1.81 -1.94
C SER A 48 15.37 -2.96 -1.11
N ASP A 49 14.57 -3.56 -0.22
CA ASP A 49 14.99 -4.71 0.60
C ASP A 49 15.54 -5.86 -0.27
N LYS A 50 14.87 -6.18 -1.38
CA LYS A 50 15.27 -7.25 -2.31
C LYS A 50 16.51 -6.92 -3.13
N ASN A 51 16.71 -5.65 -3.47
CA ASN A 51 17.84 -5.22 -4.28
C ASN A 51 19.14 -5.15 -3.47
N ASP A 52 19.03 -4.97 -2.15
CA ASP A 52 20.16 -5.09 -1.22
C ASP A 52 20.56 -6.56 -1.01
N LEU A 53 19.59 -7.48 -0.96
CA LEU A 53 19.83 -8.93 -0.92
C LEU A 53 20.50 -9.51 -2.18
N SER A 54 20.31 -8.89 -3.34
CA SER A 54 20.92 -9.34 -4.61
C SER A 54 22.31 -8.75 -4.89
N LYS A 55 22.83 -7.91 -3.98
CA LYS A 55 24.15 -7.26 -4.12
C LYS A 55 25.23 -7.86 -3.19
N THR A 56 24.84 -8.78 -2.31
CA THR A 56 25.72 -9.62 -1.48
C THR A 56 25.88 -10.99 -2.12
#